data_AF-A0A077TUT5-F1
#
_entry.id   AF-A0A077TUT5-F1
#
_cell.length_a   1.000
_cell.length_b   1.000
_cell.length_c   1.000
_cell.angle_alpha   90.00
_cell.angle_beta   90.00
_cell.angle_gamma   90.00
#
_symmetry.space_group_name_H-M   'P 1'
#
loop_
_entity.id
_entity.type
_entity.pdbx_description
1 polymer ?
#
loop_
_entity_poly.entity_id
_entity_poly.type
_entity_poly.pdbx_seq_one_letter_code
_entity_poly.pdbx_strand_id
1 'polypeptide(L)'
;MVKYAKQIRNPGKCAKAAAVDLRVHFKNTYETARAIRRMNLLEAKKYLNAVIEKKRCVPFRRYNGGVGRTNQAKEFNHTQGRWPVKSCKFLLNVLDNVQANAESKNLDIGKLKIIHIMVNRARPGRRRTFKAHGRINPFMSSPCHIQVIAREITKPAKKSLLSNTEKQKKLPFRITLKKLVKLNLSQQRINKSKKLVK
;
A
#
# COMPACT_ATOMS: atom_id res chain seq x y z
N MET A 1 -18.04 15.06 3.50
CA MET A 1 -17.35 13.74 3.55
C MET A 1 -15.96 13.87 2.94
N VAL A 2 -14.91 13.32 3.56
CA VAL A 2 -13.52 13.38 3.04
C VAL A 2 -13.42 12.66 1.69
N LYS A 3 -12.84 13.32 0.68
CA LYS A 3 -12.64 12.75 -0.66
C LYS A 3 -11.48 11.76 -0.65
N TYR A 4 -11.75 10.53 -1.10
CA TYR A 4 -10.73 9.49 -1.24
C TYR A 4 -10.07 9.58 -2.61
N ALA A 5 -8.75 9.32 -2.66
CA ALA A 5 -8.01 9.36 -3.93
C ALA A 5 -8.41 8.24 -4.90
N LYS A 6 -8.75 7.05 -4.38
CA LYS A 6 -9.11 5.89 -5.19
C LYS A 6 -10.62 5.80 -5.35
N GLN A 7 -11.09 5.83 -6.59
CA GLN A 7 -12.49 5.53 -6.93
C GLN A 7 -12.75 4.02 -6.78
N ILE A 8 -13.85 3.69 -6.10
CA ILE A 8 -14.25 2.30 -5.83
C ILE A 8 -15.39 1.95 -6.77
N ARG A 9 -15.23 0.91 -7.59
CA ARG A 9 -16.28 0.43 -8.50
C ARG A 9 -17.47 -0.18 -7.75
N ASN A 10 -17.19 -1.02 -6.74
CA ASN A 10 -18.21 -1.71 -5.94
C ASN A 10 -18.09 -1.31 -4.46
N PRO A 11 -18.75 -0.22 -4.02
CA PRO A 11 -18.61 0.29 -2.66
C PRO A 11 -19.21 -0.62 -1.58
N GLY A 12 -20.20 -1.46 -1.93
CA GLY A 12 -20.85 -2.38 -0.99
C GLY A 12 -19.88 -3.40 -0.38
N LYS A 13 -18.90 -3.89 -1.14
CA LYS A 13 -17.89 -4.86 -0.66
C LYS A 13 -16.64 -4.22 -0.06
N CYS A 14 -16.68 -2.92 0.23
CA CYS A 14 -15.54 -2.15 0.69
C CYS A 14 -15.81 -1.44 2.02
N ALA A 15 -14.84 -1.50 2.92
CA ALA A 15 -14.77 -0.69 4.12
C ALA A 15 -13.70 0.38 3.94
N LYS A 16 -13.99 1.61 4.38
CA LYS A 16 -13.10 2.77 4.27
C LYS A 16 -12.93 3.42 5.64
N ALA A 17 -11.73 3.91 5.91
CA ALA A 17 -11.46 4.78 7.06
C ALA A 17 -10.46 5.85 6.64
N ALA A 18 -10.50 6.99 7.30
CA ALA A 18 -9.56 8.07 7.10
C ALA A 18 -9.22 8.70 8.44
N ALA A 19 -8.00 9.20 8.56
CA ALA A 19 -7.54 9.98 9.68
C ALA A 19 -6.86 11.24 9.17
N VAL A 20 -7.20 12.36 9.77
CA VAL A 20 -6.82 13.71 9.31
C VAL A 20 -5.87 14.32 10.35
N ASP A 21 -4.86 15.06 9.89
CA ASP A 21 -3.93 15.82 10.74
C ASP A 21 -3.27 15.01 11.87
N LEU A 22 -2.89 13.77 11.57
CA LEU A 22 -2.23 12.92 12.55
C LEU A 22 -0.84 13.45 12.92
N ARG A 23 -0.59 13.57 14.22
CA ARG A 23 0.68 14.03 14.80
C ARG A 23 1.75 12.94 14.82
N VAL A 24 2.04 12.38 13.65
CA VAL A 24 3.08 11.36 13.42
C VAL A 24 3.97 11.78 12.26
N HIS A 25 5.20 11.27 12.21
CA HIS A 25 6.16 11.67 11.20
C HIS A 25 5.82 11.04 9.84
N PHE A 26 5.44 11.88 8.86
CA PHE A 26 5.03 11.47 7.52
C PHE A 26 5.92 10.38 6.89
N LYS A 27 7.25 10.53 6.90
CA LYS A 27 8.15 9.59 6.23
C LYS A 27 8.08 8.18 6.85
N ASN A 28 7.94 8.09 8.17
CA ASN A 28 7.88 6.81 8.88
C ASN A 28 6.53 6.13 8.63
N THR A 29 5.45 6.94 8.66
CA THR A 29 4.10 6.48 8.35
C THR A 29 3.98 6.04 6.89
N TYR A 30 4.70 6.68 5.97
CA TYR A 30 4.74 6.28 4.56
C TYR A 30 5.37 4.89 4.36
N GLU A 31 6.53 4.63 4.97
CA GLU A 31 7.20 3.32 4.83
C GLU A 31 6.40 2.20 5.51
N THR A 32 5.83 2.45 6.69
CA THR A 32 4.93 1.50 7.37
C THR A 32 3.69 1.20 6.55
N ALA A 33 3.00 2.23 6.04
CA ALA A 33 1.85 2.06 5.17
C ALA A 33 2.18 1.27 3.91
N ARG A 34 3.38 1.48 3.34
CA ARG A 34 3.85 0.73 2.17
C ARG A 34 4.09 -0.74 2.49
N ALA A 35 4.60 -1.07 3.69
CA ALA A 35 4.83 -2.44 4.12
C ALA A 35 3.52 -3.24 4.25
N ILE A 36 2.47 -2.65 4.82
CA ILE A 36 1.16 -3.32 4.99
C ILE A 36 0.28 -3.31 3.73
N ARG A 37 0.72 -2.65 2.67
CA ARG A 37 -0.07 -2.53 1.44
C ARG A 37 -0.24 -3.90 0.78
N ARG A 38 -1.49 -4.28 0.49
CA ARG A 38 -1.90 -5.59 -0.06
C ARG A 38 -1.81 -6.77 0.92
N MET A 39 -1.63 -6.54 2.22
CA MET A 39 -1.83 -7.59 3.22
C MET A 39 -3.32 -7.81 3.51
N ASN A 40 -3.65 -8.98 4.07
CA ASN A 40 -4.96 -9.19 4.69
C ASN A 40 -5.06 -8.32 5.96
N LEU A 41 -6.28 -7.92 6.35
CA LEU A 41 -6.47 -6.97 7.44
C LEU A 41 -5.90 -7.49 8.78
N LEU A 42 -6.21 -8.75 9.12
CA LEU A 42 -5.72 -9.40 10.34
C LEU A 42 -4.20 -9.60 10.34
N GLU A 43 -3.65 -9.98 9.19
CA GLU A 43 -2.20 -10.14 9.00
C GLU A 43 -1.47 -8.80 9.18
N ALA A 44 -2.03 -7.71 8.63
CA ALA A 44 -1.48 -6.37 8.79
C ALA A 44 -1.47 -5.94 10.26
N LYS A 45 -2.54 -6.21 11.02
CA LYS A 45 -2.59 -5.93 12.47
C LYS A 45 -1.53 -6.73 13.22
N LYS A 46 -1.43 -8.03 12.96
CA LYS A 46 -0.40 -8.90 13.56
C LYS A 46 1.02 -8.40 13.27
N TYR A 47 1.28 -8.01 12.02
CA TYR A 47 2.57 -7.44 11.63
C TYR A 47 2.88 -6.14 12.39
N LEU A 48 1.94 -5.19 12.45
CA LEU A 48 2.15 -3.92 13.16
C LEU A 48 2.41 -4.11 14.66
N ASN A 49 1.73 -5.06 15.31
CA ASN A 49 2.02 -5.44 16.70
C ASN A 49 3.44 -6.02 16.85
N ALA A 50 3.85 -6.92 15.95
CA ALA A 50 5.22 -7.44 15.93
C ALA A 50 6.29 -6.35 15.71
N VAL A 51 5.97 -5.27 14.98
CA VAL A 51 6.86 -4.12 14.83
C VAL A 51 6.94 -3.30 16.12
N ILE A 52 5.83 -3.13 16.83
CA ILE A 52 5.80 -2.44 18.14
C ILE A 52 6.66 -3.19 19.15
N GLU A 53 6.59 -4.52 19.15
CA GLU A 53 7.43 -5.42 19.95
C GLU A 53 8.87 -5.57 19.42
N LYS A 54 9.21 -4.90 18.32
CA LYS A 54 10.52 -4.97 17.64
C LYS A 54 10.95 -6.37 17.15
N LYS A 55 10.02 -7.32 17.04
CA LYS A 55 10.26 -8.67 16.52
C LYS A 55 10.40 -8.69 14.99
N ARG A 56 9.66 -7.83 14.29
CA ARG A 56 9.78 -7.61 12.84
C ARG A 56 10.04 -6.15 12.55
N CYS A 57 10.78 -5.84 11.49
CA CYS A 57 11.10 -4.45 11.13
C CYS A 57 10.20 -3.95 9.98
N VAL A 58 10.15 -2.63 9.83
CA VAL A 58 9.60 -1.97 8.64
C VAL A 58 10.76 -1.69 7.70
N PRO A 59 10.73 -2.16 6.44
CA PRO A 59 11.75 -1.84 5.46
C PRO A 59 11.63 -0.37 5.03
N PHE A 60 12.71 0.41 5.17
CA PHE A 60 12.74 1.81 4.73
C PHE A 60 13.34 1.86 3.33
N ARG A 61 12.50 2.15 2.32
CA ARG A 61 12.90 2.03 0.91
C ARG A 61 13.05 3.38 0.20
N ARG A 62 12.13 4.32 0.42
CA ARG A 62 12.14 5.64 -0.23
C ARG A 62 12.86 6.66 0.65
N TYR A 63 12.57 6.65 1.94
CA TYR A 63 13.15 7.58 2.91
C TYR A 63 14.24 6.90 3.75
N ASN A 64 15.29 6.44 3.10
CA ASN A 64 16.32 5.58 3.68
C ASN A 64 17.68 6.27 3.96
N GLY A 65 17.79 7.59 3.72
CA GLY A 65 19.01 8.35 4.03
C GLY A 65 19.34 8.33 5.52
N GLY A 66 20.53 7.86 5.88
CA GLY A 66 20.98 7.72 7.27
C GLY A 66 20.27 6.63 8.08
N VAL A 67 19.50 5.74 7.45
CA VAL A 67 18.84 4.63 8.15
C VAL A 67 19.80 3.46 8.32
N GLY A 68 19.93 2.97 9.55
CA GLY A 68 20.76 1.80 9.88
C GLY A 68 20.30 0.51 9.20
N ARG A 69 21.21 -0.46 9.11
CA ARG A 69 20.92 -1.81 8.61
C ARG A 69 20.40 -2.71 9.73
N THR A 70 19.53 -3.66 9.41
CA THR A 70 18.99 -4.63 10.37
C THR A 70 18.82 -6.00 9.73
N ASN A 71 19.10 -7.07 10.48
CA ASN A 71 18.97 -8.44 9.99
C ASN A 71 17.50 -8.77 9.61
N GLN A 72 16.54 -8.20 10.33
CA GLN A 72 15.11 -8.38 10.07
C GLN A 72 14.66 -7.84 8.70
N ALA A 73 15.44 -6.95 8.07
CA ALA A 73 15.11 -6.40 6.76
C ALA A 73 15.30 -7.43 5.63
N LYS A 74 16.09 -8.50 5.87
CA LYS A 74 16.29 -9.60 4.92
C LYS A 74 14.99 -10.25 4.49
N GLU A 75 14.01 -10.34 5.40
CA GLU A 75 12.66 -10.84 5.10
C GLU A 75 12.00 -10.10 3.92
N PHE A 76 12.32 -8.81 3.77
CA PHE A 76 11.76 -7.95 2.73
C PHE A 76 12.69 -7.77 1.53
N ASN A 77 13.71 -8.62 1.39
CA ASN A 77 14.80 -8.48 0.42
C ASN A 77 15.40 -7.07 0.43
N HIS A 78 15.69 -6.55 1.62
CA HIS A 78 16.30 -5.24 1.81
C HIS A 78 17.31 -5.28 2.98
N THR A 79 18.20 -4.30 3.01
CA THR A 79 19.22 -4.15 4.06
C THR A 79 18.82 -3.19 5.20
N GLN A 80 17.96 -2.21 4.97
CA GLN A 80 17.67 -1.10 5.88
C GLN A 80 16.24 -1.20 6.42
N GLY A 81 16.08 -0.98 7.72
CA GLY A 81 14.78 -1.05 8.38
C GLY A 81 14.79 -0.42 9.77
N ARG A 82 13.60 -0.06 10.26
CA ARG A 82 13.41 0.51 11.61
C ARG A 82 12.10 0.01 12.24
N TRP A 83 11.89 0.36 13.50
CA TRP A 83 10.66 0.10 14.26
C TRP A 83 9.96 1.41 14.64
N PRO A 84 9.22 2.06 13.73
CA PRO A 84 8.53 3.31 14.00
C PRO A 84 7.25 3.11 14.84
N VAL A 85 7.42 2.87 16.15
CA VAL A 85 6.35 2.53 17.09
C VAL A 85 5.15 3.48 17.02
N LYS A 86 5.39 4.80 17.01
CA LYS A 86 4.30 5.79 16.95
C LYS A 86 3.47 5.66 15.66
N SER A 87 4.11 5.49 14.51
CA SER A 87 3.41 5.31 13.24
C SER A 87 2.59 4.02 13.22
N CYS A 88 3.13 2.93 13.79
CA CYS A 88 2.41 1.66 13.90
C CYS A 88 1.16 1.75 14.77
N LYS A 89 1.23 2.40 15.95
CA LYS A 89 0.07 2.61 16.83
C LYS A 89 -1.05 3.39 16.15
N PHE A 90 -0.72 4.46 15.45
CA PHE A 90 -1.72 5.25 14.71
C PHE A 90 -2.32 4.48 13.52
N LEU A 91 -1.51 3.68 12.81
CA LEU A 91 -2.02 2.81 11.75
C LEU A 91 -2.93 1.71 12.27
N LEU A 92 -2.63 1.11 13.42
CA LEU A 92 -3.49 0.12 14.07
C LEU A 92 -4.88 0.71 14.36
N ASN A 93 -4.94 1.87 15.02
CA ASN A 93 -6.21 2.56 15.29
C ASN A 93 -7.01 2.80 13.98
N VAL A 94 -6.35 3.24 12.89
CA VAL A 94 -7.04 3.38 11.59
C VAL A 94 -7.55 2.04 11.06
N LEU A 95 -6.81 0.94 11.22
CA LEU A 95 -7.25 -0.40 10.81
C LEU A 95 -8.35 -0.97 11.72
N ASP A 96 -8.38 -0.62 13.00
CA ASP A 96 -9.47 -0.95 13.93
C ASP A 96 -10.77 -0.28 13.48
N ASN A 97 -10.69 0.99 13.08
CA ASN A 97 -11.84 1.70 12.51
C ASN A 97 -12.27 1.11 11.14
N VAL A 98 -11.33 0.63 10.32
CA VAL A 98 -11.69 -0.11 9.08
C VAL A 98 -12.44 -1.40 9.42
N GLN A 99 -12.02 -2.12 10.45
CA GLN A 99 -12.67 -3.35 10.89
C GLN A 99 -14.09 -3.06 11.39
N ALA A 100 -14.27 -2.11 12.30
CA ALA A 100 -15.59 -1.71 12.81
C ALA A 100 -16.55 -1.28 11.68
N ASN A 101 -16.03 -0.51 10.70
CA ASN A 101 -16.82 -0.13 9.52
C ASN A 101 -17.14 -1.30 8.58
N ALA A 102 -16.37 -2.39 8.62
CA ALA A 102 -16.65 -3.59 7.86
C ALA A 102 -17.69 -4.47 8.55
N GLU A 103 -17.61 -4.60 9.88
CA GLU A 103 -18.59 -5.26 10.74
C GLU A 103 -19.96 -4.61 10.60
N SER A 104 -20.05 -3.28 10.67
CA SER A 104 -21.29 -2.53 10.44
C SER A 104 -21.89 -2.76 9.05
N LYS A 105 -21.08 -3.19 8.07
CA LYS A 105 -21.53 -3.53 6.71
C LYS A 105 -21.73 -5.02 6.48
N ASN A 106 -21.63 -5.84 7.52
CA ASN A 106 -21.73 -7.30 7.46
C ASN A 106 -20.74 -7.94 6.47
N LEU A 107 -19.52 -7.39 6.38
CA LEU A 107 -18.44 -7.97 5.57
C LEU A 107 -17.63 -8.98 6.39
N ASP A 108 -17.17 -10.05 5.75
CA ASP A 108 -16.31 -11.05 6.38
C ASP A 108 -14.90 -10.49 6.64
N ILE A 109 -14.56 -10.28 7.92
CA ILE A 109 -13.28 -9.72 8.38
C ILE A 109 -12.09 -10.58 7.94
N GLY A 110 -12.26 -11.91 7.92
CA GLY A 110 -11.20 -12.85 7.53
C GLY A 110 -10.79 -12.71 6.07
N LYS A 111 -11.70 -12.24 5.22
CA LYS A 111 -11.50 -12.07 3.77
C LYS A 111 -11.22 -10.62 3.37
N LEU A 112 -11.08 -9.70 4.33
CA LEU A 112 -10.73 -8.31 4.05
C LEU A 112 -9.25 -8.17 3.69
N LYS A 113 -9.00 -7.56 2.53
CA LYS A 113 -7.66 -7.21 2.06
C LYS A 113 -7.52 -5.71 1.88
N ILE A 114 -6.39 -5.16 2.31
CA ILE A 114 -6.07 -3.73 2.12
C ILE A 114 -5.76 -3.48 0.64
N ILE A 115 -6.71 -2.90 -0.10
CA ILE A 115 -6.56 -2.62 -1.53
C ILE A 115 -5.92 -1.26 -1.81
N HIS A 116 -6.03 -0.34 -0.87
CA HIS A 116 -5.50 1.00 -0.97
C HIS A 116 -5.17 1.52 0.41
N ILE A 117 -3.94 2.00 0.54
CA ILE A 117 -3.49 2.77 1.68
C ILE A 117 -2.68 3.93 1.12
N MET A 118 -3.00 5.13 1.57
CA MET A 118 -2.34 6.36 1.15
C MET A 118 -2.03 7.19 2.38
N VAL A 119 -0.84 7.77 2.37
CA VAL A 119 -0.37 8.70 3.39
C VAL A 119 -0.01 9.99 2.66
N ASN A 120 -0.71 11.07 2.99
CA ASN A 120 -0.47 12.41 2.44
C ASN A 120 0.15 13.30 3.49
N ARG A 121 0.96 14.28 3.06
CA ARG A 121 1.48 15.31 3.95
C ARG A 121 0.34 16.20 4.40
N ALA A 122 0.34 16.56 5.68
CA ALA A 122 -0.55 17.57 6.25
C ALA A 122 0.22 18.88 6.46
N ARG A 123 -0.50 19.96 6.80
CA ARG A 123 0.11 21.27 7.04
C ARG A 123 1.13 21.18 8.19
N PRO A 124 2.39 21.61 7.99
CA PRO A 124 3.39 21.57 9.04
C PRO A 124 3.06 22.56 10.16
N GLY A 125 3.14 22.10 11.41
CA GLY A 125 3.08 22.98 12.58
C GLY A 125 4.40 23.71 12.74
N ARG A 126 4.37 25.04 12.83
CA ARG A 126 5.57 25.87 12.90
C ARG A 126 6.01 26.10 14.36
N ARG A 127 7.28 25.84 14.65
CA ARG A 127 7.97 26.23 15.89
C ARG A 127 9.30 26.89 15.54
N ARG A 128 9.95 27.51 16.51
CA ARG A 128 11.25 28.16 16.37
C ARG A 128 12.34 27.32 17.06
N THR A 129 13.54 27.35 16.51
CA THR A 129 14.76 26.88 17.17
C THR A 129 15.81 27.97 17.05
N PHE A 130 16.34 28.37 18.20
CA PHE A 130 17.41 29.35 18.29
C PHE A 130 18.75 28.68 17.94
N LYS A 131 19.58 29.42 17.20
CA LYS A 131 20.88 28.98 16.69
C LYS A 131 21.94 30.01 17.06
N ALA A 132 23.21 29.63 16.87
CA ALA A 132 24.36 30.49 17.15
C ALA A 132 24.24 31.86 16.45
N HIS A 133 24.76 32.90 17.12
CA HIS A 133 24.73 34.30 16.70
C HIS A 133 23.32 34.86 16.49
N GLY A 134 22.38 34.53 17.39
CA GLY A 134 21.01 35.09 17.37
C GLY A 134 20.11 34.61 16.23
N ARG A 135 20.55 33.63 15.43
CA ARG A 135 19.77 33.11 14.28
C ARG A 135 18.54 32.32 14.74
N ILE A 136 17.42 32.47 14.03
CA ILE A 136 16.16 31.75 14.30
C ILE A 136 15.78 30.90 13.10
N ASN A 137 15.79 29.58 13.27
CA ASN A 137 15.41 28.62 12.22
C ASN A 137 14.03 27.99 12.51
N PRO A 138 13.31 27.53 11.47
CA PRO A 138 12.04 26.84 11.64
C PRO A 138 12.24 25.40 12.11
N PHE A 139 11.50 25.00 13.15
CA PHE A 139 11.44 23.61 13.64
C PHE A 139 10.05 23.02 13.43
N MET A 140 9.79 22.70 12.16
CA MET A 140 8.47 22.31 11.70
C MET A 140 8.15 20.84 12.03
N SER A 141 6.90 20.57 12.39
CA SER A 141 6.38 19.20 12.41
C SER A 141 6.04 18.72 11.00
N SER A 142 5.95 17.41 10.80
CA SER A 142 5.54 16.80 9.52
C SER A 142 4.38 15.83 9.71
N PRO A 143 3.18 16.33 10.05
CA PRO A 143 1.98 15.52 10.23
C PRO A 143 1.51 14.90 8.91
N CYS A 144 0.56 13.96 8.99
CA CYS A 144 0.02 13.30 7.79
C CYS A 144 -1.48 12.98 7.87
N HIS A 145 -2.11 12.92 6.70
CA HIS A 145 -3.43 12.33 6.53
C HIS A 145 -3.28 10.88 6.05
N ILE A 146 -4.07 9.96 6.58
CA ILE A 146 -4.08 8.56 6.18
C ILE A 146 -5.45 8.21 5.61
N GLN A 147 -5.47 7.53 4.47
CA GLN A 147 -6.69 6.97 3.88
C GLN A 147 -6.49 5.49 3.64
N VAL A 148 -7.42 4.67 4.15
CA VAL A 148 -7.41 3.21 3.98
C VAL A 148 -8.72 2.75 3.36
N ILE A 149 -8.61 1.83 2.40
CA ILE A 149 -9.74 1.10 1.85
C ILE A 149 -9.39 -0.39 1.88
N ALA A 150 -10.21 -1.16 2.57
CA ALA A 150 -10.22 -2.60 2.54
C ALA A 150 -11.39 -3.10 1.69
N ARG A 151 -11.19 -4.24 1.03
CA ARG A 151 -12.21 -4.89 0.21
C ARG A 151 -12.26 -6.36 0.55
N GLU A 152 -13.47 -6.90 0.65
CA GLU A 152 -13.68 -8.33 0.79
C GLU A 152 -13.34 -9.05 -0.53
N ILE A 153 -12.50 -10.07 -0.45
CA ILE A 153 -12.10 -10.85 -1.62
C ILE A 153 -12.73 -12.23 -1.54
N THR A 154 -13.80 -12.44 -2.32
CA THR A 154 -14.52 -13.73 -2.39
C THR A 154 -13.86 -14.75 -3.32
N LYS A 155 -13.08 -14.30 -4.31
CA LYS A 155 -12.26 -15.16 -5.19
C LYS A 155 -10.87 -14.55 -5.33
N PRO A 156 -9.78 -15.30 -5.16
CA PRO A 156 -8.46 -14.81 -5.57
C PRO A 156 -8.57 -14.42 -7.04
N ALA A 157 -8.17 -13.19 -7.39
CA ALA A 157 -8.16 -12.77 -8.78
C ALA A 157 -7.39 -13.83 -9.57
N LYS A 158 -8.03 -14.46 -10.58
CA LYS A 158 -7.39 -15.46 -11.42
C LYS A 158 -6.08 -14.85 -11.91
N LYS A 159 -4.93 -15.29 -11.37
CA LYS A 159 -3.68 -15.24 -12.15
C LYS A 159 -4.06 -15.95 -13.45
N SER A 160 -3.78 -15.32 -14.59
CA SER A 160 -4.11 -15.88 -15.91
C SER A 160 -3.89 -17.40 -15.88
N LEU A 161 -4.91 -18.18 -16.25
CA LEU A 161 -4.96 -19.65 -16.10
C LEU A 161 -3.79 -20.41 -16.75
N LEU A 162 -2.92 -19.72 -17.48
CA LEU A 162 -1.72 -20.26 -18.07
C LEU A 162 -0.51 -19.93 -17.21
N SER A 163 0.17 -20.96 -16.72
CA SER A 163 1.49 -20.83 -16.13
C SER A 163 2.46 -20.22 -17.17
N ASN A 164 3.44 -19.41 -16.74
CA ASN A 164 4.37 -18.79 -17.69
C ASN A 164 5.12 -19.84 -18.54
N THR A 165 5.30 -21.04 -17.98
CA THR A 165 5.83 -22.25 -18.61
C THR A 165 4.92 -22.79 -19.71
N GLU A 166 3.60 -22.87 -19.51
CA GLU A 166 2.64 -23.27 -20.55
C GLU A 166 2.54 -22.26 -21.69
N LYS A 167 2.67 -20.95 -21.39
CA LYS A 167 2.73 -19.91 -22.43
C LYS A 167 3.99 -19.99 -23.28
N GLN A 168 5.07 -20.58 -22.76
CA GLN A 168 6.34 -20.73 -23.45
C GLN A 168 6.41 -22.01 -24.29
N LYS A 169 5.76 -23.10 -23.86
CA LYS A 169 5.73 -24.38 -24.58
C LYS A 169 4.94 -24.36 -25.89
N LYS A 170 3.93 -23.47 -26.03
CA LYS A 170 3.08 -23.39 -27.24
C LYS A 170 3.68 -22.57 -28.39
N LEU A 171 4.86 -21.98 -28.23
CA LEU A 171 5.49 -21.14 -29.27
C LEU A 171 6.86 -21.69 -29.65
N PRO A 172 7.19 -21.75 -30.96
CA PRO A 172 8.46 -22.31 -31.44
C PRO A 172 9.69 -21.46 -31.07
N PHE A 173 9.52 -20.30 -30.41
CA PHE A 173 10.60 -19.42 -29.97
C PHE A 173 10.25 -18.64 -28.70
N ARG A 174 11.27 -18.21 -27.95
CA ARG A 174 11.11 -17.38 -26.74
C ARG A 174 10.61 -15.98 -27.11
N ILE A 175 9.34 -15.69 -26.81
CA ILE A 175 8.73 -14.38 -27.03
C ILE A 175 8.48 -13.65 -25.71
N THR A 176 8.70 -12.33 -25.69
CA THR A 176 8.34 -11.48 -24.55
C THR A 176 6.82 -11.29 -24.45
N LEU A 177 6.28 -11.21 -23.23
CA LEU A 177 4.84 -11.00 -22.97
C LEU A 177 4.27 -9.79 -23.73
N LYS A 178 5.05 -8.72 -23.91
CA LYS A 178 4.66 -7.52 -24.68
C LYS A 178 4.39 -7.85 -26.15
N LYS A 179 5.26 -8.65 -26.79
CA LYS A 179 5.13 -9.03 -28.21
C LYS A 179 3.95 -9.98 -28.42
N LEU A 180 3.68 -10.86 -27.45
CA LEU A 180 2.54 -11.79 -27.47
C LEU A 180 1.18 -11.07 -27.32
N VAL A 181 1.08 -10.11 -26.40
CA VAL A 181 -0.11 -9.25 -26.27
C VAL A 181 -0.34 -8.41 -27.53
N LYS A 182 0.73 -7.88 -28.14
CA LYS A 182 0.66 -7.11 -29.38
C LYS A 182 0.13 -7.93 -30.56
N LEU A 183 0.60 -9.18 -30.70
CA LEU A 183 0.15 -10.12 -31.75
C LEU A 183 -1.34 -10.48 -31.61
N ASN A 184 -1.80 -10.69 -30.38
CA ASN A 184 -3.20 -11.04 -30.12
C ASN A 184 -4.14 -9.84 -30.39
N LEU A 185 -3.72 -8.63 -29.99
CA LEU A 185 -4.41 -7.37 -30.33
C LEU A 185 -4.42 -7.10 -31.84
N SER A 186 -3.35 -7.43 -32.56
CA SER A 186 -3.32 -7.28 -34.02
C SER A 186 -4.26 -8.26 -34.72
N GLN A 187 -4.32 -9.52 -34.28
CA GLN A 187 -5.27 -10.50 -34.81
C GLN A 187 -6.72 -10.10 -34.57
N GLN A 188 -7.04 -9.59 -33.37
CA GLN A 188 -8.37 -9.05 -33.07
C GLN A 188 -8.73 -7.84 -33.95
N ARG A 189 -7.77 -6.95 -34.24
CA ARG A 189 -7.98 -5.81 -35.16
C ARG A 189 -8.23 -6.26 -36.60
N ILE A 190 -7.45 -7.21 -37.10
CA ILE A 190 -7.61 -7.78 -38.45
C ILE A 190 -8.97 -8.48 -38.59
N ASN A 191 -9.38 -9.26 -37.59
CA ASN A 191 -10.68 -9.93 -37.63
C ASN A 191 -11.84 -8.93 -37.53
N LYS A 192 -11.68 -7.84 -36.78
CA LYS A 192 -12.68 -6.77 -36.71
C LYS A 192 -12.80 -6.00 -38.03
N SER A 193 -11.70 -5.71 -38.72
CA SER A 193 -11.73 -5.05 -40.03
C SER A 193 -12.35 -5.94 -41.10
N LYS A 194 -12.04 -7.25 -41.11
CA LYS A 194 -12.68 -8.21 -42.04
C LYS A 194 -14.19 -8.35 -41.84
N LYS A 195 -14.69 -8.10 -40.62
CA LYS A 195 -16.12 -8.14 -40.29
C LYS A 195 -16.88 -6.87 -40.67
N LEU A 196 -16.19 -5.79 -41.02
CA LEU A 196 -16.76 -4.50 -41.44
C LEU A 196 -16.81 -4.32 -42.95
N VAL A 197 -16.17 -5.22 -43.71
CA VAL A 197 -16.08 -5.21 -45.18
C VAL A 197 -17.03 -6.26 -45.80
N LYS A 198 -17.85 -6.92 -44.97
CA LYS A 198 -18.99 -7.76 -45.37
C LYS A 198 -20.26 -7.10 -44.82
#